data_AF-A0A6A5BQ82-F1
#
_entry.id   AF-A0A6A5BQ82-F1
#
_cell.length_a   1.000
_cell.length_b   1.000
_cell.length_c   1.000
_cell.angle_alpha   90.00
_cell.angle_beta   90.00
_cell.angle_gamma   90.00
#
_symmetry.space_group_name_H-M   'P 1'
#
loop_
_entity.id
_entity.type
_entity.pdbx_description
1 polymer ?
#
loop_
_entity_poly.entity_id
_entity_poly.type
_entity_poly.pdbx_seq_one_letter_code
_entity_poly.pdbx_strand_id
1 'polypeptide(L)'
;MYVVGQYPRFLIAHWKFLQTVVNKLFEFMHEKFPGVQEMACETFVKLAQKCKRKFVQRHQGEDIMFLERILRNLKSNISDLEPAHIHVFYEGVGYMIQAALPADQERLLQMLMSMPNTKWQAIMSHAAQNVQSLADTIVLKELTNILKTNVATCKSVGHAFIHQMKFIFRDMLSVYKAYSQFISDEIQKIGTRAASHSNVRAMRAIKRETLKLVEMFIANTDDTQMLVTSFLPPLLDATLGDYKASVPDAKDPQVLTLLSVAMDKLQTAIDHYLPTILEYVLECTLPMITTNFEDYPEHRMNLFTLLKSINKNCFQSFLHIPPNGFKLIVDSILWALKHTHRNIFETGLGILQDMLSNIEHLNNDGLRNEFYSKFYIPILDDVLYIYTDTLHQSGFKMQTTIIHHLLYVIATNKITVPLTENQQVPNDLFVKKHIHDILIESFNNLNSQYLQQFIITLFGYIHQEKEFTNCLRDFLVTLREYQGEEVDTSDLFFEEKQRKELEQREIRAAVPGLDSVVVNEFAPSQDDDVV
;
A
#
# COMPACT_ATOMS: atom_id res chain seq x y z
N MET A 1 -3.92 0.33 33.99
CA MET A 1 -3.58 0.61 32.58
C MET A 1 -4.69 0.14 31.64
N TYR A 2 -5.04 -1.15 31.60
CA TYR A 2 -6.09 -1.66 30.71
C TYR A 2 -7.44 -0.93 30.86
N VAL A 3 -7.99 -0.87 32.08
CA VAL A 3 -9.28 -0.22 32.36
C VAL A 3 -9.30 1.22 31.87
N VAL A 4 -8.36 2.06 32.32
CA VAL A 4 -8.32 3.49 31.92
C VAL A 4 -8.18 3.67 30.42
N GLY A 5 -7.48 2.78 29.71
CA GLY A 5 -7.39 2.79 28.25
C GLY A 5 -8.71 2.47 27.53
N GLN A 6 -9.68 1.82 28.17
CA GLN A 6 -10.99 1.51 27.59
C GLN A 6 -12.06 2.60 27.85
N TYR A 7 -11.79 3.56 28.74
CA TYR A 7 -12.77 4.59 29.11
C TYR A 7 -12.33 6.03 28.77
N PRO A 8 -11.99 6.35 27.50
CA PRO A 8 -11.55 7.69 27.14
C PRO A 8 -12.64 8.75 27.37
N ARG A 9 -13.92 8.40 27.22
CA ARG A 9 -15.04 9.32 27.46
C ARG A 9 -15.06 9.86 28.90
N PHE A 10 -14.82 8.98 29.87
CA PHE A 10 -14.69 9.38 31.28
C PHE A 10 -13.48 10.30 31.48
N LEU A 11 -12.33 9.96 30.89
CA LEU A 11 -11.11 10.75 31.02
C LEU A 11 -11.22 12.15 30.41
N ILE A 12 -11.96 12.30 29.31
CA ILE A 12 -12.23 13.60 28.68
C ILE A 12 -13.06 14.51 29.61
N ALA A 13 -14.02 13.95 30.35
CA ALA A 13 -14.85 14.70 31.29
C ALA A 13 -14.11 15.05 32.60
N HIS A 14 -13.09 14.27 32.99
CA HIS A 14 -12.39 14.41 34.27
C HIS A 14 -10.90 14.70 34.10
N TRP A 15 -10.56 15.95 33.77
CA TRP A 15 -9.19 16.39 33.48
C TRP A 15 -8.16 16.02 34.56
N LYS A 16 -8.43 16.33 35.83
CA LYS A 16 -7.50 16.02 36.94
C LYS A 16 -7.18 14.52 37.01
N PHE A 17 -8.17 13.68 36.71
CA PHE A 17 -8.00 12.24 36.70
C PHE A 17 -7.16 11.80 35.49
N LEU A 18 -7.42 12.32 34.29
CA LEU A 18 -6.58 12.07 33.11
C LEU A 18 -5.12 12.47 33.36
N GLN A 19 -4.88 13.65 33.93
CA GLN A 19 -3.54 14.13 34.28
C GLN A 19 -2.84 13.17 35.27
N THR A 20 -3.56 12.73 36.31
CA THR A 20 -3.04 11.78 37.31
C THR A 20 -2.68 10.44 36.66
N VAL A 21 -3.56 9.92 35.79
CA VAL A 21 -3.32 8.67 35.06
C VAL A 21 -2.08 8.79 34.19
N VAL A 22 -1.93 9.88 33.43
CA VAL A 22 -0.77 10.08 32.54
C VAL A 22 0.53 10.18 33.33
N ASN A 23 0.55 10.92 34.44
CA ASN A 23 1.73 10.96 35.31
C ASN A 23 2.08 9.58 35.87
N LYS A 24 1.07 8.78 36.24
CA LYS A 24 1.29 7.41 36.70
C LYS A 24 1.79 6.49 35.59
N LEU A 25 1.41 6.72 34.33
CA LEU A 25 2.00 6.03 33.19
C LEU A 25 3.48 6.37 33.04
N PHE A 26 3.89 7.63 33.23
CA PHE A 26 5.31 7.99 33.22
C PHE A 26 6.09 7.31 34.35
N GLU A 27 5.53 7.20 35.56
CA GLU A 27 6.14 6.39 36.62
C GLU A 27 6.32 4.92 36.20
N PHE A 28 5.31 4.32 35.55
CA PHE A 28 5.41 2.95 35.05
C PHE A 28 6.39 2.77 33.88
N MET A 29 6.71 3.83 33.14
CA MET A 29 7.78 3.78 32.14
C MET A 29 9.17 3.60 32.77
N HIS A 30 9.34 3.86 34.07
CA HIS A 30 10.56 3.60 34.83
C HIS A 30 10.58 2.22 35.51
N GLU A 31 9.49 1.47 35.44
CA GLU A 31 9.41 0.16 36.10
C GLU A 31 10.17 -0.92 35.34
N LYS A 32 10.95 -1.71 36.07
CA LYS A 32 11.80 -2.76 35.48
C LYS A 32 11.09 -4.10 35.31
N PHE A 33 9.85 -4.21 35.78
CA PHE A 33 9.09 -5.45 35.65
C PHE A 33 8.73 -5.68 34.17
N PRO A 34 9.03 -6.87 33.60
CA PRO A 34 8.79 -7.16 32.18
C PRO A 34 7.35 -6.86 31.75
N GLY A 35 7.21 -6.18 30.61
CA GLY A 35 5.92 -5.82 30.01
C GLY A 35 5.23 -4.60 30.62
N VAL A 36 5.66 -4.08 31.78
CA VAL A 36 5.03 -2.87 32.38
C VAL A 36 5.32 -1.63 31.54
N GLN A 37 6.56 -1.44 31.07
CA GLN A 37 6.92 -0.33 30.19
C GLN A 37 6.14 -0.36 28.87
N GLU A 38 6.03 -1.54 28.26
CA GLU A 38 5.27 -1.77 27.03
C GLU A 38 3.80 -1.37 27.23
N MET A 39 3.15 -1.92 28.25
CA MET A 39 1.76 -1.61 28.57
C MET A 39 1.56 -0.12 28.89
N ALA A 40 2.53 0.52 29.54
CA ALA A 40 2.49 1.95 29.84
C ALA A 40 2.55 2.80 28.57
N CYS A 41 3.46 2.50 27.64
CA CYS A 41 3.59 3.18 26.34
C CYS A 41 2.36 2.96 25.47
N GLU A 42 1.85 1.74 25.34
CA GLU A 42 0.64 1.45 24.56
C GLU A 42 -0.58 2.18 25.12
N THR A 43 -0.76 2.14 26.45
CA THR A 43 -1.85 2.86 27.11
C THR A 43 -1.69 4.36 26.90
N PHE A 44 -0.47 4.90 26.99
CA PHE A 44 -0.20 6.31 26.74
C PHE A 44 -0.59 6.71 25.31
N VAL A 45 -0.19 5.96 24.28
CA VAL A 45 -0.59 6.24 22.89
C VAL A 45 -2.10 6.17 22.71
N LYS A 46 -2.76 5.16 23.28
CA LYS A 46 -4.22 5.04 23.20
C LYS A 46 -4.93 6.26 23.82
N LEU A 47 -4.45 6.72 24.97
CA LEU A 47 -4.97 7.94 25.61
C LEU A 47 -4.65 9.19 24.79
N ALA A 48 -3.45 9.28 24.23
CA ALA A 48 -3.06 10.38 23.35
C ALA A 48 -3.96 10.47 22.13
N GLN A 49 -4.22 9.35 21.44
CA GLN A 49 -5.12 9.31 20.29
C GLN A 49 -6.56 9.73 20.64
N LYS A 50 -7.12 9.17 21.72
CA LYS A 50 -8.54 9.36 22.07
C LYS A 50 -8.79 10.67 22.83
N CYS A 51 -7.81 11.20 23.54
CA CYS A 51 -7.94 12.39 24.39
C CYS A 51 -7.07 13.58 23.91
N LYS A 52 -6.47 13.53 22.71
CA LYS A 52 -5.49 14.51 22.17
C LYS A 52 -5.82 15.98 22.44
N ARG A 53 -7.08 16.38 22.22
CA ARG A 53 -7.54 17.77 22.42
C ARG A 53 -7.33 18.27 23.86
N LYS A 54 -7.47 17.39 24.86
CA LYS A 54 -7.29 17.76 26.27
C LYS A 54 -5.83 18.06 26.61
N PHE A 55 -4.85 17.50 25.89
CA PHE A 55 -3.43 17.76 26.14
C PHE A 55 -2.95 19.14 25.66
N VAL A 56 -3.65 19.72 24.68
CA VAL A 56 -3.29 21.00 24.03
C VAL A 56 -4.16 22.17 24.50
N GLN A 57 -5.23 21.91 25.25
CA GLN A 57 -6.02 22.96 25.89
C GLN A 57 -5.33 23.44 27.17
N ARG A 58 -5.53 24.72 27.50
CA ARG A 58 -5.17 25.26 28.83
C ARG A 58 -6.33 24.99 29.78
N HIS A 59 -6.07 24.27 30.87
CA HIS A 59 -7.09 23.94 31.87
C HIS A 59 -7.07 24.94 33.02
N GLN A 60 -8.19 25.03 33.75
CA GLN A 60 -8.30 25.91 34.90
C GLN A 60 -7.23 25.59 35.95
N GLY A 61 -6.44 26.59 36.32
CA GLY A 61 -5.33 26.46 37.28
C GLY A 61 -4.02 25.96 36.69
N GLU A 62 -3.90 25.80 35.37
CA GLU A 62 -2.62 25.53 34.70
C GLU A 62 -2.17 26.71 33.82
N ASP A 63 -0.91 27.13 33.97
CA ASP A 63 -0.33 28.27 33.22
C ASP A 63 0.04 27.91 31.78
N ILE A 64 0.34 26.64 31.52
CA ILE A 64 0.78 26.13 30.21
C ILE A 64 -0.02 24.89 29.81
N MET A 65 0.01 24.56 28.53
CA MET A 65 -0.56 23.30 28.02
C MET A 65 0.14 22.10 28.66
N PHE A 66 -0.60 21.04 28.97
CA PHE A 66 0.02 19.84 29.54
C PHE A 66 1.05 19.21 28.60
N LEU A 67 0.79 19.22 27.28
CA LEU A 67 1.75 18.77 26.28
C LEU A 67 3.10 19.49 26.42
N GLU A 68 3.11 20.80 26.66
CA GLU A 68 4.36 21.54 26.82
C GLU A 68 5.13 21.10 28.07
N ARG A 69 4.43 20.77 29.17
CA ARG A 69 5.05 20.17 30.36
C ARG A 69 5.66 18.79 30.05
N ILE A 70 4.97 17.96 29.27
CA ILE A 70 5.50 16.65 28.83
C ILE A 70 6.78 16.84 28.01
N LEU A 71 6.81 17.79 27.08
CA LEU A 71 7.95 18.08 26.23
C LEU A 71 9.15 18.65 27.01
N ARG A 72 8.92 19.51 28.00
CA ARG A 72 9.98 20.03 28.88
C ARG A 72 10.63 18.92 29.73
N ASN A 73 9.84 17.91 30.12
CA ASN A 73 10.30 16.76 30.89
C ASN A 73 10.58 15.52 30.01
N LEU A 74 10.71 15.69 28.69
CA LEU A 74 10.84 14.58 27.74
C LEU A 74 11.99 13.66 28.10
N LYS A 75 13.18 14.23 28.39
CA LYS A 75 14.39 13.48 28.72
C LYS A 75 14.23 12.62 29.98
N SER A 76 13.54 13.13 31.01
CA SER A 76 13.29 12.34 32.21
C SER A 76 12.27 11.24 31.93
N ASN A 77 11.18 11.55 31.23
CA ASN A 77 10.08 10.61 31.02
C ASN A 77 10.48 9.37 30.20
N ILE A 78 11.51 9.46 29.35
CA ILE A 78 11.94 8.37 28.47
C ILE A 78 13.29 7.75 28.83
N SER A 79 13.92 8.15 29.95
CA SER A 79 15.32 7.81 30.23
C SER A 79 15.59 6.30 30.34
N ASP A 80 14.61 5.56 30.83
CA ASP A 80 14.73 4.13 31.13
C ASP A 80 14.01 3.26 30.09
N LEU A 81 13.48 3.88 29.03
CA LEU A 81 12.78 3.18 27.96
C LEU A 81 13.75 2.62 26.92
N GLU A 82 13.46 1.41 26.46
CA GLU A 82 14.11 0.84 25.30
C GLU A 82 13.73 1.59 24.00
N PRO A 83 14.58 1.56 22.95
CA PRO A 83 14.33 2.30 21.71
C PRO A 83 12.95 2.06 21.07
N ALA A 84 12.45 0.82 21.11
CA ALA A 84 11.12 0.50 20.58
C ALA A 84 10.01 1.28 21.30
N HIS A 85 10.06 1.34 22.63
CA HIS A 85 9.11 2.08 23.47
C HIS A 85 9.26 3.59 23.30
N ILE A 86 10.48 4.10 23.05
CA ILE A 86 10.70 5.51 22.70
C ILE A 86 9.97 5.86 21.41
N HIS A 87 10.04 5.02 20.36
CA HIS A 87 9.32 5.30 19.11
C HIS A 87 7.79 5.38 19.34
N VAL A 88 7.24 4.45 20.12
CA VAL A 88 5.81 4.43 20.50
C VAL A 88 5.43 5.69 21.28
N PHE A 89 6.27 6.14 22.21
CA PHE A 89 6.07 7.38 22.95
C PHE A 89 6.00 8.60 22.01
N TYR A 90 6.94 8.72 21.07
CA TYR A 90 6.97 9.81 20.09
C TYR A 90 5.73 9.78 19.18
N GLU A 91 5.24 8.60 18.78
CA GLU A 91 3.97 8.47 18.07
C GLU A 91 2.79 9.03 18.90
N GLY A 92 2.74 8.69 20.20
CA GLY A 92 1.73 9.20 21.12
C GLY A 92 1.71 10.72 21.20
N VAL A 93 2.89 11.33 21.41
CA VAL A 93 3.01 12.80 21.47
C VAL A 93 2.66 13.44 20.12
N GLY A 94 2.99 12.80 19.00
CA GLY A 94 2.64 13.31 17.67
C GLY A 94 1.13 13.46 17.46
N TYR A 95 0.29 12.56 17.98
CA TYR A 95 -1.17 12.74 17.94
C TYR A 95 -1.66 13.94 18.74
N MET A 96 -0.96 14.30 19.82
CA MET A 96 -1.28 15.51 20.60
C MET A 96 -0.91 16.75 19.80
N ILE A 97 0.27 16.78 19.16
CA ILE A 97 0.71 17.88 18.30
C ILE A 97 -0.26 18.07 17.13
N GLN A 98 -0.71 16.99 16.49
CA GLN A 98 -1.71 17.05 15.42
C GLN A 98 -2.99 17.78 15.85
N ALA A 99 -3.39 17.69 17.12
CA ALA A 99 -4.58 18.35 17.66
C ALA A 99 -4.34 19.80 18.11
N ALA A 100 -3.09 20.26 18.17
CA ALA A 100 -2.74 21.63 18.53
C ALA A 100 -3.16 22.62 17.42
N LEU A 101 -3.24 23.90 17.77
CA LEU A 101 -3.46 24.97 16.79
C LEU A 101 -2.28 25.03 15.80
N PRO A 102 -2.50 25.28 14.50
CA PRO A 102 -1.42 25.33 13.50
C PRO A 102 -0.25 26.24 13.88
N ALA A 103 -0.52 27.37 14.54
CA ALA A 103 0.51 28.31 15.01
C ALA A 103 1.44 27.72 16.09
N ASP A 104 0.97 26.74 16.87
CA ASP A 104 1.76 26.07 17.91
C ASP A 104 2.43 24.78 17.42
N GLN A 105 1.91 24.16 16.35
CA GLN A 105 2.37 22.85 15.87
C GLN A 105 3.87 22.83 15.54
N GLU A 106 4.37 23.84 14.83
CA GLU A 106 5.79 23.93 14.47
C GLU A 106 6.68 24.00 15.72
N ARG A 107 6.36 24.89 16.66
CA ARG A 107 7.11 25.06 17.90
C ARG A 107 7.12 23.78 18.74
N LEU A 108 5.96 23.15 18.91
CA LEU A 108 5.83 21.90 19.69
C LEU A 108 6.58 20.74 19.02
N LEU A 109 6.54 20.65 17.70
CA LEU A 109 7.29 19.66 16.93
C LEU A 109 8.80 19.86 17.07
N GLN A 110 9.29 21.11 17.02
CA GLN A 110 10.69 21.42 17.26
C GLN A 110 11.15 21.02 18.68
N MET A 111 10.30 21.22 19.69
CA MET A 111 10.58 20.77 21.05
C MET A 111 10.67 19.24 21.14
N LEU A 112 9.72 18.52 20.53
CA LEU A 112 9.71 17.05 20.48
C LEU A 112 10.96 16.50 19.78
N MET A 113 11.31 17.05 18.62
CA MET A 113 12.40 16.55 17.77
C MET A 113 13.79 17.07 18.17
N SER A 114 13.89 17.90 19.20
CA SER A 114 15.15 18.51 19.66
C SER A 114 16.29 17.49 19.87
N MET A 115 16.04 16.43 20.65
CA MET A 115 17.04 15.41 20.99
C MET A 115 17.49 14.58 19.75
N PRO A 116 16.58 14.02 18.92
CA PRO A 116 16.95 13.41 17.65
C PRO A 116 17.71 14.35 16.72
N ASN A 117 17.27 15.62 16.61
CA ASN A 117 17.86 16.60 15.70
C ASN A 117 19.29 16.98 16.12
N THR A 118 19.56 17.15 17.41
CA THR A 118 20.93 17.41 17.88
C THR A 118 21.87 16.24 17.56
N LYS A 119 21.42 14.99 17.76
CA LYS A 119 22.22 13.81 17.40
C LYS A 119 22.43 13.73 15.89
N TRP A 120 21.37 13.94 15.10
CA TRP A 120 21.46 13.98 13.64
C TRP A 120 22.50 14.98 13.16
N GLN A 121 22.42 16.23 13.63
CA GLN A 121 23.36 17.29 13.26
C GLN A 121 24.81 16.95 13.64
N ALA A 122 25.03 16.34 14.81
CA ALA A 122 26.37 15.91 15.23
C ALA A 122 26.94 14.85 14.27
N ILE A 123 26.14 13.85 13.89
CA ILE A 123 26.54 12.81 12.93
C ILE A 123 26.81 13.44 11.56
N MET A 124 25.93 14.32 11.07
CA MET A 124 26.10 14.97 9.77
C MET A 124 27.35 15.86 9.73
N SER A 125 27.63 16.59 10.82
CA SER A 125 28.83 17.44 10.93
C SER A 125 30.11 16.61 10.89
N HIS A 126 30.13 15.44 11.52
CA HIS A 126 31.26 14.52 11.48
C HIS A 126 31.41 13.87 10.09
N ALA A 127 30.30 13.45 9.48
CA ALA A 127 30.28 12.87 8.14
C ALA A 127 30.73 13.85 7.05
N ALA A 128 30.46 15.15 7.22
CA ALA A 128 30.93 16.19 6.31
C ALA A 128 32.47 16.31 6.27
N GLN A 129 33.15 15.94 7.36
CA GLN A 129 34.62 15.89 7.43
C GLN A 129 35.16 14.54 6.97
N ASN A 130 34.49 13.45 7.33
CA ASN A 130 34.87 12.09 6.96
C ASN A 130 33.64 11.22 6.70
N VAL A 131 33.31 11.03 5.42
CA VAL A 131 32.14 10.24 4.98
C VAL A 131 32.24 8.78 5.45
N GLN A 132 33.45 8.23 5.59
CA GLN A 132 33.66 6.85 6.05
C GLN A 132 33.18 6.62 7.48
N SER A 133 33.05 7.67 8.31
CA SER A 133 32.49 7.54 9.65
C SER A 133 31.03 7.05 9.67
N LEU A 134 30.30 7.21 8.55
CA LEU A 134 28.95 6.67 8.42
C LEU A 134 28.92 5.14 8.40
N ALA A 135 30.04 4.47 8.11
CA ALA A 135 30.16 3.02 8.14
C ALA A 135 30.34 2.45 9.56
N ASP A 136 30.56 3.31 10.57
CA ASP A 136 30.75 2.87 11.95
C ASP A 136 29.47 2.25 12.53
N THR A 137 29.60 1.08 13.16
CA THR A 137 28.47 0.32 13.73
C THR A 137 27.63 1.10 14.74
N ILE A 138 28.25 2.02 15.48
CA ILE A 138 27.55 2.90 16.44
C ILE A 138 26.68 3.90 15.68
N VAL A 139 27.26 4.57 14.67
CA VAL A 139 26.56 5.54 13.82
C VAL A 139 25.39 4.89 13.08
N LEU A 140 25.59 3.68 12.55
CA LEU A 140 24.53 2.90 11.90
C LEU A 140 23.32 2.66 12.84
N LYS A 141 23.57 2.28 14.10
CA LYS A 141 22.52 2.07 15.10
C LYS A 141 21.82 3.37 15.48
N GLU A 142 22.58 4.45 15.66
CA GLU A 142 22.01 5.76 16.01
C GLU A 142 21.13 6.32 14.89
N LEU A 143 21.60 6.29 13.64
CA LEU A 143 20.82 6.72 12.47
C LEU A 143 19.54 5.90 12.30
N THR A 144 19.62 4.58 12.50
CA THR A 144 18.43 3.71 12.47
C THR A 144 17.39 4.15 13.49
N ASN A 145 17.79 4.43 14.73
CA ASN A 145 16.87 4.89 15.79
C ASN A 145 16.32 6.29 15.51
N ILE A 146 17.13 7.21 14.99
CA ILE A 146 16.68 8.56 14.62
C ILE A 146 15.61 8.49 13.52
N LEU A 147 15.85 7.70 12.47
CA LEU A 147 14.88 7.56 11.38
C LEU A 147 13.59 6.89 11.84
N LYS A 148 13.66 5.81 12.63
CA LYS A 148 12.46 5.17 13.21
C LYS A 148 11.64 6.12 14.11
N THR A 149 12.32 6.97 14.88
CA THR A 149 11.67 8.03 15.68
C THR A 149 10.96 9.04 14.77
N ASN A 150 11.59 9.45 13.67
CA ASN A 150 10.97 10.33 12.69
C ASN A 150 9.77 9.66 12.00
N VAL A 151 9.84 8.36 11.65
CA VAL A 151 8.72 7.60 11.06
C VAL A 151 7.52 7.57 12.01
N ALA A 152 7.75 7.22 13.28
CA ALA A 152 6.70 7.20 14.30
C ALA A 152 6.05 8.58 14.53
N THR A 153 6.86 9.64 14.52
CA THR A 153 6.38 11.02 14.65
C THR A 153 5.60 11.46 13.41
N CYS A 154 6.12 11.18 12.21
CA CYS A 154 5.49 11.54 10.94
C CYS A 154 4.09 10.91 10.80
N LYS A 155 3.97 9.62 11.15
CA LYS A 155 2.71 8.86 11.13
C LYS A 155 1.59 9.52 11.94
N SER A 156 1.93 10.16 13.05
CA SER A 156 0.96 10.68 14.01
C SER A 156 0.72 12.18 13.90
N VAL A 157 1.74 12.97 13.54
CA VAL A 157 1.65 14.43 13.38
C VAL A 157 0.90 14.83 12.11
N GLY A 158 1.05 14.07 11.02
CA GLY A 158 0.46 14.38 9.72
C GLY A 158 1.15 15.54 9.00
N HIS A 159 0.39 16.41 8.32
CA HIS A 159 0.91 17.48 7.46
C HIS A 159 1.95 18.40 8.14
N ALA A 160 1.79 18.70 9.43
CA ALA A 160 2.73 19.56 10.18
C ALA A 160 4.15 18.98 10.27
N PHE A 161 4.34 17.68 9.96
CA PHE A 161 5.67 17.08 9.87
C PHE A 161 6.53 17.70 8.76
N ILE A 162 5.94 18.46 7.82
CA ILE A 162 6.66 19.24 6.80
C ILE A 162 7.79 20.10 7.37
N HIS A 163 7.62 20.69 8.56
CA HIS A 163 8.64 21.52 9.20
C HIS A 163 9.89 20.70 9.57
N GLN A 164 9.67 19.51 10.14
CA GLN A 164 10.75 18.57 10.46
C GLN A 164 11.37 17.96 9.20
N MET A 165 10.54 17.61 8.20
CA MET A 165 11.03 17.04 6.95
C MET A 165 11.93 18.04 6.21
N LYS A 166 11.55 19.31 6.09
CA LYS A 166 12.39 20.37 5.49
C LYS A 166 13.76 20.48 6.15
N PHE A 167 13.85 20.23 7.45
CA PHE A 167 15.10 20.31 8.20
C PHE A 167 16.07 19.15 7.89
N ILE A 168 15.59 17.91 7.76
CA ILE A 168 16.46 16.73 7.57
C ILE A 168 16.60 16.26 6.11
N PHE A 169 15.69 16.67 5.21
CA PHE A 169 15.48 15.98 3.93
C PHE A 169 16.73 15.90 3.04
N ARG A 170 17.44 17.02 2.83
CA ARG A 170 18.63 17.04 1.95
C ARG A 170 19.76 16.18 2.48
N ASP A 171 20.05 16.28 3.78
CA ASP A 171 21.07 15.47 4.44
C ASP A 171 20.68 13.99 4.39
N MET A 172 19.41 13.69 4.62
CA MET A 172 18.88 12.32 4.58
C MET A 172 19.05 11.67 3.20
N LEU A 173 18.78 12.40 2.11
CA LEU A 173 19.05 11.92 0.75
C LEU A 173 20.56 11.76 0.47
N SER A 174 21.39 12.61 1.06
CA SER A 174 22.86 12.52 0.93
C SER A 174 23.40 11.28 1.63
N VAL A 175 22.89 10.96 2.82
CA VAL A 175 23.17 9.72 3.56
C VAL A 175 22.67 8.50 2.78
N TYR A 176 21.48 8.56 2.18
CA TYR A 176 20.96 7.49 1.32
C TYR A 176 21.91 7.20 0.14
N LYS A 177 22.37 8.24 -0.55
CA LYS A 177 23.35 8.12 -1.66
C LYS A 177 24.69 7.57 -1.18
N ALA A 178 25.21 8.04 -0.04
CA ALA A 178 26.47 7.55 0.52
C ALA A 178 26.41 6.04 0.85
N TYR A 179 25.33 5.59 1.50
CA TYR A 179 25.14 4.16 1.77
C TYR A 179 24.95 3.33 0.51
N SER A 180 24.29 3.87 -0.50
CA SER A 180 24.19 3.22 -1.80
C SER A 180 25.56 2.97 -2.41
N GLN A 181 26.44 3.96 -2.39
CA GLN A 181 27.83 3.81 -2.86
C GLN A 181 28.61 2.78 -2.03
N PHE A 182 28.52 2.84 -0.69
CA PHE A 182 29.22 1.88 0.17
C PHE A 182 28.79 0.43 -0.07
N ILE A 183 27.49 0.21 -0.27
CA ILE A 183 26.95 -1.11 -0.58
C ILE A 183 27.48 -1.58 -1.95
N SER A 184 27.44 -0.73 -2.97
CA SER A 184 27.94 -1.05 -4.30
C SER A 184 29.44 -1.36 -4.31
N ASP A 185 30.25 -0.55 -3.61
CA ASP A 185 31.70 -0.76 -3.50
C ASP A 185 32.03 -2.09 -2.82
N GLU A 186 31.29 -2.44 -1.76
CA GLU A 186 31.51 -3.69 -1.02
C GLU A 186 31.11 -4.92 -1.87
N ILE A 187 30.00 -4.84 -2.59
CA ILE A 187 29.56 -5.89 -3.51
C ILE A 187 30.54 -6.03 -4.68
N GLN A 188 31.09 -4.93 -5.20
CA GLN A 188 32.07 -4.99 -6.28
C GLN A 188 33.39 -5.65 -5.82
N LYS A 189 33.80 -5.43 -4.57
CA LYS A 189 35.03 -6.01 -4.00
C LYS A 189 34.91 -7.50 -3.67
N ILE A 190 33.80 -7.91 -3.06
CA ILE A 190 33.64 -9.25 -2.46
C ILE A 190 32.73 -10.17 -3.30
N GLY A 191 31.92 -9.58 -4.19
CA GLY A 191 30.88 -10.27 -4.94
C GLY A 191 29.51 -10.24 -4.25
N THR A 192 28.52 -10.90 -4.86
CA THR A 192 27.11 -10.85 -4.44
C THR A 192 26.86 -11.30 -3.00
N ARG A 193 27.71 -12.18 -2.44
CA ARG A 193 27.63 -12.64 -1.05
C ARG A 193 27.72 -11.50 -0.03
N ALA A 194 28.36 -10.38 -0.38
CA ALA A 194 28.45 -9.21 0.48
C ALA A 194 27.08 -8.60 0.81
N ALA A 195 26.06 -8.80 -0.03
CA ALA A 195 24.69 -8.34 0.23
C ALA A 195 24.12 -8.84 1.57
N SER A 196 24.63 -9.98 2.06
CA SER A 196 24.23 -10.63 3.31
C SER A 196 25.11 -10.25 4.52
N HIS A 197 26.20 -9.51 4.32
CA HIS A 197 27.08 -9.07 5.41
C HIS A 197 26.32 -8.17 6.40
N SER A 198 26.68 -8.24 7.68
CA SER A 198 25.99 -7.50 8.75
C SER A 198 25.99 -5.98 8.50
N ASN A 199 27.12 -5.42 8.09
CA ASN A 199 27.23 -3.98 7.82
C ASN A 199 26.40 -3.57 6.60
N VAL A 200 26.43 -4.35 5.52
CA VAL A 200 25.60 -4.11 4.33
C VAL A 200 24.11 -4.19 4.65
N ARG A 201 23.70 -5.19 5.45
CA ARG A 201 22.32 -5.28 5.95
C ARG A 201 21.91 -4.08 6.79
N ALA A 202 22.79 -3.57 7.65
CA ALA A 202 22.53 -2.37 8.45
C ALA A 202 22.39 -1.11 7.57
N MET A 203 23.27 -0.93 6.57
CA MET A 203 23.19 0.17 5.60
C MET A 203 21.89 0.12 4.78
N ARG A 204 21.49 -1.08 4.31
CA ARG A 204 20.20 -1.31 3.64
C ARG A 204 19.00 -1.02 4.54
N ALA A 205 19.07 -1.39 5.82
CA ALA A 205 18.01 -1.10 6.78
C ALA A 205 17.82 0.42 6.96
N ILE A 206 18.90 1.21 6.95
CA ILE A 206 18.83 2.67 6.99
C ILE A 206 18.22 3.22 5.70
N LYS A 207 18.67 2.75 4.51
CA LYS A 207 18.05 3.12 3.22
C LYS A 207 16.54 2.85 3.24
N ARG A 208 16.13 1.67 3.71
CA ARG A 208 14.72 1.27 3.84
C ARG A 208 13.93 2.18 4.78
N GLU A 209 14.48 2.55 5.94
CA GLU A 209 13.78 3.48 6.85
C GLU A 209 13.72 4.91 6.31
N THR A 210 14.73 5.37 5.56
CA THR A 210 14.64 6.64 4.81
C THR A 210 13.47 6.60 3.82
N LEU A 211 13.34 5.53 3.04
CA LEU A 211 12.24 5.38 2.07
C LEU A 211 10.88 5.34 2.77
N LYS A 212 10.74 4.60 3.87
CA LYS A 212 9.50 4.56 4.68
C LYS A 212 9.13 5.92 5.26
N LEU A 213 10.11 6.70 5.72
CA LEU A 213 9.86 8.05 6.23
C LEU A 213 9.32 8.98 5.14
N VAL A 214 9.94 8.94 3.95
CA VAL A 214 9.49 9.74 2.81
C VAL A 214 8.11 9.28 2.33
N GLU A 215 7.86 7.98 2.26
CA GLU A 215 6.56 7.40 1.91
C GLU A 215 5.47 7.88 2.86
N MET A 216 5.69 7.75 4.18
CA MET A 216 4.76 8.21 5.21
C MET A 216 4.52 9.72 5.12
N PHE A 217 5.56 10.50 4.82
CA PHE A 217 5.44 11.95 4.66
C PHE A 217 4.60 12.34 3.45
N ILE A 218 4.82 11.70 2.29
CA ILE A 218 4.04 11.94 1.07
C ILE A 218 2.56 11.62 1.33
N ALA A 219 2.28 10.45 1.92
CA ALA A 219 0.90 10.03 2.20
C ALA A 219 0.14 11.06 3.06
N ASN A 220 0.80 11.61 4.09
CA ASN A 220 0.17 12.46 5.10
C ASN A 220 0.26 13.98 4.84
N THR A 221 0.87 14.42 3.73
CA THR A 221 1.03 15.86 3.42
C THR A 221 -0.09 16.34 2.51
N ASP A 222 -0.73 17.46 2.85
CA ASP A 222 -1.86 17.98 2.07
C ASP A 222 -1.43 18.85 0.87
N ASP A 223 -0.28 19.54 0.99
CA ASP A 223 0.27 20.39 -0.07
C ASP A 223 0.97 19.58 -1.18
N THR A 224 0.18 19.11 -2.14
CA THR A 224 0.66 18.29 -3.27
C THR A 224 1.56 19.05 -4.23
N GLN A 225 1.34 20.35 -4.43
CA GLN A 225 2.18 21.15 -5.31
C GLN A 225 3.60 21.23 -4.78
N MET A 226 3.75 21.54 -3.50
CA MET A 226 5.05 21.61 -2.84
C MET A 226 5.77 20.25 -2.86
N LEU A 227 5.05 19.13 -2.70
CA LEU A 227 5.63 17.80 -2.87
C LEU A 227 6.23 17.61 -4.27
N VAL A 228 5.47 17.96 -5.31
CA VAL A 228 5.91 17.80 -6.72
C VAL A 228 7.07 18.73 -7.06
N THR A 229 7.05 19.98 -6.60
CA THR A 229 8.06 20.98 -7.00
C THR A 229 9.36 20.89 -6.20
N SER A 230 9.28 20.52 -4.92
CA SER A 230 10.41 20.67 -3.99
C SER A 230 10.95 19.36 -3.43
N PHE A 231 10.14 18.30 -3.35
CA PHE A 231 10.53 17.03 -2.74
C PHE A 231 10.74 15.91 -3.76
N LEU A 232 9.86 15.81 -4.76
CA LEU A 232 9.89 14.70 -5.71
C LEU A 232 11.14 14.69 -6.61
N PRO A 233 11.60 15.82 -7.21
CA PRO A 233 12.77 15.80 -8.09
C PRO A 233 14.06 15.26 -7.42
N PRO A 234 14.50 15.79 -6.26
CA PRO A 234 15.70 15.27 -5.61
C PRO A 234 15.51 13.86 -5.06
N LEU A 235 14.28 13.45 -4.71
CA LEU A 235 13.97 12.09 -4.30
C LEU A 235 14.21 11.10 -5.44
N LEU A 236 13.60 11.35 -6.61
CA LEU A 236 13.73 10.46 -7.77
C LEU A 236 15.19 10.38 -8.25
N ASP A 237 15.91 11.50 -8.25
CA ASP A 237 17.36 11.54 -8.55
C ASP A 237 18.19 10.67 -7.58
N ALA A 238 17.81 10.65 -6.29
CA ALA A 238 18.50 9.84 -5.29
C ALA A 238 18.17 8.34 -5.37
N THR A 239 16.95 7.97 -5.74
CA THR A 239 16.45 6.59 -5.58
C THR A 239 16.41 5.80 -6.87
N LEU A 240 16.03 6.40 -8.01
CA LEU A 240 15.78 5.63 -9.24
C LEU A 240 17.07 5.06 -9.82
N GLY A 241 18.11 5.89 -9.97
CA GLY A 241 19.40 5.45 -10.50
C GLY A 241 20.05 4.38 -9.63
N ASP A 242 20.01 4.56 -8.31
CA ASP A 242 20.45 3.58 -7.32
C ASP A 242 19.68 2.25 -7.44
N TYR A 243 18.35 2.30 -7.55
CA TYR A 243 17.52 1.11 -7.73
C TYR A 243 17.85 0.37 -9.02
N LYS A 244 18.01 1.07 -10.16
CA LYS A 244 18.37 0.46 -11.45
C LYS A 244 19.75 -0.19 -11.41
N ALA A 245 20.75 0.50 -10.86
CA ALA A 245 22.14 0.05 -10.81
C ALA A 245 22.42 -1.07 -9.78
N SER A 246 21.60 -1.19 -8.74
CA SER A 246 21.77 -2.21 -7.70
C SER A 246 21.60 -3.64 -8.24
N VAL A 247 22.39 -4.59 -7.75
CA VAL A 247 22.19 -6.02 -8.05
C VAL A 247 20.87 -6.54 -7.46
N PRO A 248 20.22 -7.57 -8.04
CA PRO A 248 18.91 -8.06 -7.60
C PRO A 248 18.75 -8.23 -6.07
N ASP A 249 19.71 -8.88 -5.41
CA ASP A 249 19.70 -9.11 -3.95
C ASP A 249 19.83 -7.83 -3.10
N ALA A 250 20.35 -6.74 -3.69
CA ALA A 250 20.57 -5.46 -3.05
C ALA A 250 19.50 -4.41 -3.41
N LYS A 251 18.64 -4.67 -4.42
CA LYS A 251 17.51 -3.78 -4.75
C LYS A 251 16.50 -3.78 -3.61
N ASP A 252 16.21 -2.62 -3.04
CA ASP A 252 15.22 -2.52 -1.96
C ASP A 252 13.80 -2.34 -2.54
N PRO A 253 12.86 -3.28 -2.28
CA PRO A 253 11.51 -3.25 -2.85
C PRO A 253 10.64 -2.10 -2.32
N GLN A 254 11.07 -1.43 -1.24
CA GLN A 254 10.40 -0.24 -0.69
C GLN A 254 10.39 0.94 -1.68
N VAL A 255 11.33 0.98 -2.64
CA VAL A 255 11.31 2.01 -3.71
C VAL A 255 10.01 1.91 -4.52
N LEU A 256 9.53 0.70 -4.80
CA LEU A 256 8.29 0.47 -5.55
C LEU A 256 7.06 0.89 -4.74
N THR A 257 7.03 0.61 -3.43
CA THR A 257 5.95 1.06 -2.53
C THR A 257 5.90 2.57 -2.42
N LEU A 258 7.06 3.23 -2.25
CA LEU A 258 7.19 4.68 -2.24
C LEU A 258 6.62 5.31 -3.52
N LEU A 259 6.97 4.75 -4.68
CA LEU A 259 6.44 5.21 -5.96
C LEU A 259 4.92 5.00 -6.05
N SER A 260 4.41 3.88 -5.55
CA SER A 260 2.96 3.60 -5.52
C SER A 260 2.21 4.66 -4.71
N VAL A 261 2.69 4.95 -3.50
CA VAL A 261 2.13 6.00 -2.63
C VAL A 261 2.22 7.38 -3.27
N ALA A 262 3.33 7.69 -3.96
CA ALA A 262 3.46 8.94 -4.70
C ALA A 262 2.45 9.04 -5.85
N MET A 263 2.19 7.95 -6.59
CA MET A 263 1.19 7.91 -7.66
C MET A 263 -0.22 8.10 -7.10
N ASP A 264 -0.58 7.42 -6.01
CA ASP A 264 -1.90 7.55 -5.38
C ASP A 264 -2.14 8.94 -4.79
N LYS A 265 -1.10 9.58 -4.26
CA LYS A 265 -1.20 10.90 -3.64
C LYS A 265 -1.20 12.03 -4.65
N LEU A 266 -0.31 11.97 -5.65
CA LEU A 266 -0.04 13.08 -6.57
C LEU A 266 -0.85 12.96 -7.87
N GLN A 267 -1.33 11.76 -8.21
CA GLN A 267 -2.15 11.49 -9.40
C GLN A 267 -1.52 12.11 -10.65
N THR A 268 -2.30 12.82 -11.47
CA THR A 268 -1.82 13.43 -12.73
C THR A 268 -0.67 14.43 -12.54
N ALA A 269 -0.42 14.93 -11.33
CA ALA A 269 0.71 15.84 -11.08
C ALA A 269 2.08 15.15 -11.22
N ILE A 270 2.15 13.81 -11.18
CA ILE A 270 3.37 13.04 -11.38
C ILE A 270 3.60 12.61 -12.84
N ASP A 271 2.65 12.87 -13.75
CA ASP A 271 2.64 12.32 -15.11
C ASP A 271 3.94 12.56 -15.88
N HIS A 272 4.55 13.74 -15.72
CA HIS A 272 5.81 14.09 -16.39
C HIS A 272 6.98 13.15 -16.01
N TYR A 273 6.95 12.56 -14.81
CA TYR A 273 7.99 11.64 -14.33
C TYR A 273 7.69 10.17 -14.68
N LEU A 274 6.47 9.84 -15.12
CA LEU A 274 6.06 8.46 -15.34
C LEU A 274 6.96 7.70 -16.33
N PRO A 275 7.34 8.25 -17.50
CA PRO A 275 8.22 7.54 -18.44
C PRO A 275 9.56 7.16 -17.80
N THR A 276 10.19 8.10 -17.07
CA THR A 276 11.46 7.86 -16.37
C THR A 276 11.30 6.84 -15.25
N ILE A 277 10.23 6.92 -14.45
CA ILE A 277 9.96 5.95 -13.40
C ILE A 277 9.89 4.54 -13.99
N LEU A 278 9.10 4.36 -15.05
CA LEU A 278 8.91 3.06 -15.70
C LEU A 278 10.19 2.50 -16.30
N GLU A 279 10.99 3.33 -16.98
CA GLU A 279 12.27 2.92 -17.55
C GLU A 279 13.25 2.41 -16.48
N TYR A 280 13.25 3.03 -15.29
CA TYR A 280 14.19 2.68 -14.23
C TYR A 280 13.74 1.46 -13.42
N VAL A 281 12.43 1.21 -13.31
CA VAL A 281 11.90 0.12 -12.48
C VAL A 281 11.49 -1.12 -13.25
N LEU A 282 10.85 -1.01 -14.42
CA LEU A 282 10.29 -2.17 -15.13
C LEU A 282 11.38 -3.07 -15.69
N GLU A 283 12.32 -2.48 -16.45
CA GLU A 283 13.37 -3.23 -17.16
C GLU A 283 14.21 -4.09 -16.21
N CYS A 284 14.50 -3.58 -15.01
CA CYS A 284 15.33 -4.29 -14.05
C CYS A 284 14.55 -5.18 -13.05
N THR A 285 13.24 -4.96 -12.86
CA THR A 285 12.44 -5.72 -11.88
C THR A 285 11.69 -6.89 -12.54
N LEU A 286 11.21 -6.74 -13.77
CA LEU A 286 10.42 -7.80 -14.41
C LEU A 286 11.19 -9.12 -14.57
N PRO A 287 12.46 -9.14 -15.05
CA PRO A 287 13.24 -10.37 -15.12
C PRO A 287 13.43 -11.06 -13.77
N MET A 288 13.42 -10.31 -12.67
CA MET A 288 13.54 -10.87 -11.31
C MET A 288 12.30 -11.67 -10.92
N ILE A 289 11.11 -11.23 -11.34
CA ILE A 289 9.83 -11.79 -10.86
C ILE A 289 9.18 -12.76 -11.83
N THR A 290 9.53 -12.73 -13.13
CA THR A 290 8.94 -13.58 -14.17
C THR A 290 9.70 -14.89 -14.40
N THR A 291 10.89 -15.05 -13.81
CA THR A 291 11.70 -16.28 -13.96
C THR A 291 11.04 -17.48 -13.28
N ASN A 292 10.42 -17.26 -12.11
CA ASN A 292 9.66 -18.28 -11.37
C ASN A 292 8.63 -17.59 -10.45
N PHE A 293 7.79 -18.39 -9.78
CA PHE A 293 6.74 -17.91 -8.89
C PHE A 293 7.19 -17.69 -7.43
N GLU A 294 8.41 -18.05 -7.05
CA GLU A 294 8.87 -18.13 -5.66
C GLU A 294 9.78 -16.95 -5.27
N ASP A 295 10.73 -16.59 -6.13
CA ASP A 295 11.75 -15.61 -5.82
C ASP A 295 11.18 -14.18 -5.74
N TYR A 296 11.83 -13.33 -4.94
CA TYR A 296 11.52 -11.90 -4.78
C TYR A 296 10.02 -11.58 -4.57
N PRO A 297 9.34 -12.19 -3.58
CA PRO A 297 7.91 -11.99 -3.37
C PRO A 297 7.55 -10.53 -3.02
N GLU A 298 8.41 -9.82 -2.27
CA GLU A 298 8.21 -8.40 -1.95
C GLU A 298 8.27 -7.53 -3.21
N HIS A 299 9.28 -7.72 -4.08
CA HIS A 299 9.38 -6.97 -5.35
C HIS A 299 8.18 -7.24 -6.25
N ARG A 300 7.73 -8.49 -6.32
CA ARG A 300 6.57 -8.89 -7.11
C ARG A 300 5.31 -8.16 -6.64
N MET A 301 5.00 -8.25 -5.34
CA MET A 301 3.81 -7.59 -4.78
C MET A 301 3.86 -6.07 -4.97
N ASN A 302 5.01 -5.45 -4.70
CA ASN A 302 5.15 -4.01 -4.77
C ASN A 302 5.14 -3.49 -6.22
N LEU A 303 5.66 -4.26 -7.19
CA LEU A 303 5.57 -3.89 -8.60
C LEU A 303 4.12 -3.91 -9.09
N PHE A 304 3.35 -4.95 -8.76
CA PHE A 304 1.93 -4.99 -9.13
C PHE A 304 1.12 -3.90 -8.42
N THR A 305 1.46 -3.59 -7.16
CA THR A 305 0.86 -2.44 -6.46
C THR A 305 1.16 -1.13 -7.20
N LEU A 306 2.39 -0.92 -7.66
CA LEU A 306 2.77 0.25 -8.46
C LEU A 306 1.99 0.31 -9.78
N LEU A 307 1.91 -0.80 -10.51
CA LEU A 307 1.14 -0.89 -11.75
C LEU A 307 -0.34 -0.60 -11.53
N LYS A 308 -0.91 -1.05 -10.40
CA LYS A 308 -2.28 -0.72 -9.99
C LYS A 308 -2.46 0.78 -9.78
N SER A 309 -1.59 1.42 -9.00
CA SER A 309 -1.66 2.87 -8.75
C SER A 309 -1.47 3.69 -10.03
N ILE A 310 -0.60 3.26 -10.95
CA ILE A 310 -0.42 3.91 -12.26
C ILE A 310 -1.66 3.76 -13.12
N ASN A 311 -2.20 2.54 -13.23
CA ASN A 311 -3.40 2.27 -14.03
C ASN A 311 -4.61 3.06 -13.51
N LYS A 312 -4.75 3.19 -12.19
CA LYS A 312 -5.85 3.94 -11.58
C LYS A 312 -5.74 5.45 -11.76
N ASN A 313 -4.56 6.03 -11.54
CA ASN A 313 -4.42 7.49 -11.40
C ASN A 313 -3.80 8.17 -12.62
N CYS A 314 -3.05 7.45 -13.45
CA CYS A 314 -2.23 8.00 -14.54
C CYS A 314 -2.48 7.28 -15.89
N PHE A 315 -3.70 6.77 -16.12
CA PHE A 315 -4.02 5.91 -17.26
C PHE A 315 -3.75 6.55 -18.63
N GLN A 316 -4.02 7.85 -18.79
CA GLN A 316 -3.77 8.54 -20.06
C GLN A 316 -2.28 8.52 -20.40
N SER A 317 -1.42 8.86 -19.45
CA SER A 317 0.04 8.80 -19.61
C SER A 317 0.53 7.37 -19.82
N PHE A 318 -0.14 6.40 -19.18
CA PHE A 318 0.15 4.98 -19.33
C PHE A 318 -0.06 4.47 -20.77
N LEU A 319 -1.02 5.02 -21.52
CA LEU A 319 -1.21 4.69 -22.95
C LEU A 319 -0.12 5.24 -23.88
N HIS A 320 0.64 6.25 -23.44
CA HIS A 320 1.70 6.86 -24.24
C HIS A 320 3.06 6.17 -24.07
N ILE A 321 3.12 5.08 -23.30
CA ILE A 321 4.32 4.24 -23.16
C ILE A 321 4.66 3.61 -24.52
N PRO A 322 5.94 3.44 -24.86
CA PRO A 322 6.35 2.72 -26.07
C PRO A 322 5.65 1.34 -26.18
N PRO A 323 5.19 0.93 -27.38
CA PRO A 323 4.37 -0.29 -27.54
C PRO A 323 4.96 -1.56 -26.92
N ASN A 324 6.29 -1.73 -27.00
CA ASN A 324 6.98 -2.87 -26.41
C ASN A 324 6.91 -2.87 -24.87
N GLY A 325 7.04 -1.70 -24.26
CA GLY A 325 6.93 -1.54 -22.80
C GLY A 325 5.51 -1.79 -22.34
N PHE A 326 4.51 -1.27 -23.07
CA PHE A 326 3.10 -1.53 -22.75
C PHE A 326 2.75 -3.02 -22.84
N LYS A 327 3.20 -3.70 -23.91
CA LYS A 327 3.02 -5.16 -24.05
C LYS A 327 3.62 -5.91 -22.87
N LEU A 328 4.86 -5.62 -22.50
CA LEU A 328 5.55 -6.26 -21.39
C LEU A 328 4.77 -6.12 -20.07
N ILE A 329 4.10 -4.97 -19.86
CA ILE A 329 3.26 -4.76 -18.68
C ILE A 329 2.00 -5.62 -18.75
N VAL A 330 1.29 -5.64 -19.88
CA VAL A 330 0.11 -6.50 -20.04
C VAL A 330 0.48 -7.98 -19.85
N ASP A 331 1.57 -8.43 -20.46
CA ASP A 331 2.09 -9.80 -20.31
C ASP A 331 2.42 -10.10 -18.83
N SER A 332 2.97 -9.13 -18.08
CA SER A 332 3.23 -9.30 -16.64
C SER A 332 1.96 -9.38 -15.79
N ILE A 333 0.91 -8.65 -16.17
CA ILE A 333 -0.40 -8.73 -15.49
C ILE A 333 -1.03 -10.10 -15.75
N LEU A 334 -1.01 -10.56 -17.01
CA LEU A 334 -1.51 -11.88 -17.40
C LEU A 334 -0.74 -13.00 -16.70
N TRP A 335 0.58 -12.86 -16.56
CA TRP A 335 1.40 -13.78 -15.76
C TRP A 335 0.97 -13.79 -14.28
N ALA A 336 0.64 -12.62 -13.70
CA ALA A 336 0.16 -12.52 -12.32
C ALA A 336 -1.16 -13.28 -12.09
N LEU A 337 -2.03 -13.36 -13.10
CA LEU A 337 -3.31 -14.06 -13.01
C LEU A 337 -3.16 -15.56 -12.74
N LYS A 338 -2.04 -16.14 -13.19
CA LYS A 338 -1.72 -17.58 -13.08
C LYS A 338 -0.93 -17.92 -11.82
N HIS A 339 -0.80 -16.97 -10.89
CA HIS A 339 0.02 -17.14 -9.69
C HIS A 339 -0.71 -17.95 -8.62
N THR A 340 -0.01 -18.90 -7.98
CA THR A 340 -0.54 -19.73 -6.89
C THR A 340 -0.85 -18.94 -5.62
N HIS A 341 -0.21 -17.79 -5.41
CA HIS A 341 -0.47 -16.95 -4.24
C HIS A 341 -1.70 -16.07 -4.45
N ARG A 342 -2.73 -16.31 -3.62
CA ARG A 342 -4.02 -15.59 -3.63
C ARG A 342 -3.90 -14.08 -3.82
N ASN A 343 -3.12 -13.43 -2.97
CA ASN A 343 -2.99 -11.97 -3.00
C ASN A 343 -2.46 -11.44 -4.34
N ILE A 344 -1.64 -12.21 -5.06
CA ILE A 344 -1.00 -11.77 -6.29
C ILE A 344 -1.96 -11.89 -7.47
N PHE A 345 -2.60 -13.04 -7.64
CA PHE A 345 -3.54 -13.20 -8.74
C PHE A 345 -4.78 -12.32 -8.54
N GLU A 346 -5.29 -12.14 -7.31
CA GLU A 346 -6.39 -11.20 -7.03
C GLU A 346 -5.98 -9.75 -7.35
N THR A 347 -4.72 -9.37 -7.05
CA THR A 347 -4.18 -8.06 -7.45
C THR A 347 -4.09 -7.94 -8.97
N GLY A 348 -3.62 -8.97 -9.67
CA GLY A 348 -3.57 -9.02 -11.13
C GLY A 348 -4.94 -8.89 -11.78
N LEU A 349 -5.94 -9.63 -11.28
CA LEU A 349 -7.34 -9.54 -11.72
C LEU A 349 -7.87 -8.12 -11.51
N GLY A 350 -7.55 -7.49 -10.38
CA GLY A 350 -7.97 -6.12 -10.08
C GLY A 350 -7.37 -5.10 -11.05
N ILE A 351 -6.07 -5.22 -11.35
CA ILE A 351 -5.41 -4.34 -12.33
C ILE A 351 -6.03 -4.52 -13.71
N LEU A 352 -6.26 -5.77 -14.14
CA LEU A 352 -6.85 -6.06 -15.44
C LEU A 352 -8.28 -5.51 -15.55
N GLN A 353 -9.10 -5.69 -14.52
CA GLN A 353 -10.46 -5.15 -14.47
C GLN A 353 -10.46 -3.62 -14.56
N ASP A 354 -9.63 -2.95 -13.74
CA ASP A 354 -9.48 -1.49 -13.78
C ASP A 354 -9.00 -1.03 -15.16
N MET A 355 -8.07 -1.76 -15.78
CA MET A 355 -7.55 -1.44 -17.12
C MET A 355 -8.63 -1.56 -18.19
N LEU A 356 -9.42 -2.63 -18.18
CA LEU A 356 -10.52 -2.82 -19.12
C LEU A 356 -11.61 -1.75 -18.96
N SER A 357 -11.94 -1.37 -17.74
CA SER A 357 -12.87 -0.28 -17.45
C SER A 357 -12.35 1.07 -17.95
N ASN A 358 -11.07 1.37 -17.69
CA ASN A 358 -10.42 2.58 -18.19
C ASN A 358 -10.45 2.66 -19.73
N ILE A 359 -10.22 1.53 -20.41
CA ILE A 359 -10.25 1.44 -21.89
C ILE A 359 -11.66 1.64 -22.43
N GLU A 360 -12.66 1.10 -21.75
CA GLU A 360 -14.06 1.31 -22.13
C GLU A 360 -14.48 2.78 -22.01
N HIS A 361 -13.96 3.49 -21.01
CA HIS A 361 -14.24 4.90 -20.77
C HIS A 361 -13.34 5.86 -21.58
N LEU A 362 -12.44 5.34 -22.43
CA LEU A 362 -11.69 6.16 -23.37
C LEU A 362 -12.62 6.77 -24.42
N ASN A 363 -12.56 8.09 -24.57
CA ASN A 363 -13.20 8.84 -25.66
C ASN A 363 -12.43 8.72 -27.00
N ASN A 364 -11.65 7.66 -27.20
CA ASN A 364 -10.84 7.45 -28.39
C ASN A 364 -10.99 6.00 -28.89
N ASP A 365 -11.88 5.80 -29.84
CA ASP A 365 -12.17 4.50 -30.44
C ASP A 365 -10.94 3.89 -31.14
N GLY A 366 -10.02 4.72 -31.65
CA GLY A 366 -8.79 4.25 -32.29
C GLY A 366 -7.86 3.53 -31.32
N LEU A 367 -7.59 4.13 -30.16
CA LEU A 367 -6.76 3.51 -29.10
C LEU A 367 -7.44 2.28 -28.50
N ARG A 368 -8.77 2.35 -28.31
CA ARG A 368 -9.56 1.19 -27.84
C ARG A 368 -9.42 0.01 -28.80
N ASN A 369 -9.57 0.26 -30.10
CA ASN A 369 -9.43 -0.76 -31.14
C ASN A 369 -8.00 -1.31 -31.22
N GLU A 370 -6.98 -0.45 -31.12
CA GLU A 370 -5.59 -0.90 -31.11
C GLU A 370 -5.32 -1.84 -29.92
N PHE A 371 -5.78 -1.48 -28.72
CA PHE A 371 -5.65 -2.34 -27.54
C PHE A 371 -6.29 -3.71 -27.76
N TYR A 372 -7.58 -3.74 -28.14
CA TYR A 372 -8.29 -5.01 -28.28
C TYR A 372 -7.76 -5.87 -29.44
N SER A 373 -7.29 -5.27 -30.54
CA SER A 373 -6.67 -6.03 -31.64
C SER A 373 -5.41 -6.80 -31.22
N LYS A 374 -4.71 -6.35 -30.16
CA LYS A 374 -3.47 -6.96 -29.67
C LYS A 374 -3.70 -7.86 -28.47
N PHE A 375 -4.56 -7.45 -27.55
CA PHE A 375 -4.64 -8.04 -26.21
C PHE A 375 -5.97 -8.77 -25.94
N TYR A 376 -7.01 -8.62 -26.75
CA TYR A 376 -8.32 -9.23 -26.47
C TYR A 376 -8.24 -10.75 -26.33
N ILE A 377 -7.64 -11.43 -27.32
CA ILE A 377 -7.54 -12.90 -27.33
C ILE A 377 -6.60 -13.40 -26.21
N PRO A 378 -5.38 -12.87 -26.03
CA PRO A 378 -4.54 -13.25 -24.88
C PRO A 378 -5.22 -13.09 -23.52
N ILE A 379 -5.97 -11.99 -23.32
CA ILE A 379 -6.72 -11.77 -22.08
C ILE A 379 -7.84 -12.81 -21.94
N LEU A 380 -8.63 -13.04 -22.99
CA LEU A 380 -9.73 -14.00 -22.95
C LEU A 380 -9.23 -15.42 -22.63
N ASP A 381 -8.17 -15.86 -23.30
CA ASP A 381 -7.60 -17.20 -23.14
C ASP A 381 -7.08 -17.42 -21.72
N ASP A 382 -6.31 -16.47 -21.19
CA ASP A 382 -5.74 -16.57 -19.85
C ASP A 382 -6.81 -16.48 -18.75
N VAL A 383 -7.85 -15.65 -18.93
CA VAL A 383 -8.96 -15.56 -17.98
C VAL A 383 -9.83 -16.82 -18.02
N LEU A 384 -10.07 -17.41 -19.20
CA LEU A 384 -10.78 -18.69 -19.30
C LEU A 384 -9.96 -19.83 -18.69
N TYR A 385 -8.65 -19.85 -18.90
CA TYR A 385 -7.74 -20.84 -18.31
C TYR A 385 -7.86 -20.85 -16.78
N ILE A 386 -7.66 -19.70 -16.12
CA ILE A 386 -7.74 -19.60 -14.65
C ILE A 386 -9.18 -19.81 -14.12
N TYR A 387 -10.20 -19.47 -14.91
CA TYR A 387 -11.60 -19.69 -14.55
C TYR A 387 -11.94 -21.18 -14.47
N THR A 388 -11.36 -21.99 -15.36
CA THR A 388 -11.57 -23.44 -15.38
C THR A 388 -10.62 -24.23 -14.47
N ASP A 389 -9.61 -23.57 -13.90
CA ASP A 389 -8.63 -24.20 -13.01
C ASP A 389 -9.13 -24.31 -11.56
N THR A 390 -8.68 -25.35 -10.86
CA THR A 390 -9.02 -25.63 -9.45
C THR A 390 -8.24 -24.75 -8.47
N LEU A 391 -7.12 -24.13 -8.88
CA LEU A 391 -6.27 -23.33 -7.98
C LEU A 391 -6.76 -21.88 -7.78
N HIS A 392 -7.56 -21.34 -8.69
CA HIS A 392 -7.89 -19.91 -8.74
C HIS A 392 -9.35 -19.59 -8.37
N GLN A 393 -10.04 -20.51 -7.67
CA GLN A 393 -11.48 -20.44 -7.39
C GLN A 393 -11.89 -19.20 -6.59
N SER A 394 -11.03 -18.73 -5.67
CA SER A 394 -11.32 -17.52 -4.88
C SER A 394 -11.41 -16.25 -5.73
N GLY A 395 -10.91 -16.27 -6.98
CA GLY A 395 -11.02 -15.20 -7.97
C GLY A 395 -12.32 -15.19 -8.78
N PHE A 396 -13.24 -16.15 -8.59
CA PHE A 396 -14.41 -16.38 -9.44
C PHE A 396 -15.21 -15.10 -9.74
N LYS A 397 -15.44 -14.25 -8.73
CA LYS A 397 -16.18 -12.99 -8.93
C LYS A 397 -15.49 -12.06 -9.94
N MET A 398 -14.19 -11.85 -9.78
CA MET A 398 -13.43 -10.93 -10.64
C MET A 398 -13.26 -11.54 -12.04
N GLN A 399 -13.01 -12.84 -12.12
CA GLN A 399 -12.94 -13.58 -13.38
C GLN A 399 -14.26 -13.46 -14.16
N THR A 400 -15.40 -13.76 -13.53
CA THR A 400 -16.71 -13.64 -14.19
C THR A 400 -17.03 -12.20 -14.61
N THR A 401 -16.64 -11.20 -13.83
CA THR A 401 -16.79 -9.78 -14.19
C THR A 401 -15.94 -9.42 -15.41
N ILE A 402 -14.70 -9.91 -15.49
CA ILE A 402 -13.81 -9.69 -16.64
C ILE A 402 -14.34 -10.41 -17.88
N ILE A 403 -14.78 -11.68 -17.75
CA ILE A 403 -15.40 -12.43 -18.86
C ILE A 403 -16.65 -11.69 -19.35
N HIS A 404 -17.50 -11.24 -18.43
CA HIS A 404 -18.69 -10.44 -18.76
C HIS A 404 -18.32 -9.18 -19.55
N HIS A 405 -17.33 -8.41 -19.08
CA HIS A 405 -16.83 -7.21 -19.76
C HIS A 405 -16.38 -7.52 -21.20
N LEU A 406 -15.55 -8.55 -21.38
CA LEU A 406 -15.02 -8.94 -22.69
C LEU A 406 -16.15 -9.34 -23.66
N LEU A 407 -17.11 -10.14 -23.21
CA LEU A 407 -18.24 -10.52 -24.04
C LEU A 407 -19.20 -9.34 -24.31
N TYR A 408 -19.34 -8.42 -23.35
CA TYR A 408 -20.21 -7.26 -23.48
C TYR A 408 -19.69 -6.28 -24.54
N VAL A 409 -18.38 -6.01 -24.58
CA VAL A 409 -17.81 -5.12 -25.62
C VAL A 409 -17.95 -5.69 -27.04
N ILE A 410 -18.00 -7.02 -27.17
CA ILE A 410 -18.28 -7.71 -28.44
C ILE A 410 -19.77 -7.62 -28.79
N ALA A 411 -20.65 -7.99 -27.85
CA ALA A 411 -22.10 -8.00 -28.08
C ALA A 411 -22.66 -6.61 -28.40
N THR A 412 -22.04 -5.56 -27.85
CA THR A 412 -22.43 -4.16 -28.10
C THR A 412 -21.70 -3.51 -29.27
N ASN A 413 -20.89 -4.25 -30.03
CA ASN A 413 -20.10 -3.75 -31.17
C ASN A 413 -19.19 -2.56 -30.83
N LYS A 414 -18.64 -2.50 -29.61
CA LYS A 414 -17.67 -1.45 -29.22
C LYS A 414 -16.29 -1.63 -29.89
N ILE A 415 -16.00 -2.83 -30.38
CA ILE A 415 -14.79 -3.16 -31.13
C ILE A 415 -15.16 -3.30 -32.60
N THR A 416 -14.65 -2.39 -33.42
CA THR A 416 -14.99 -2.31 -34.85
C THR A 416 -13.91 -2.89 -35.76
N VAL A 417 -12.76 -3.26 -35.20
CA VAL A 417 -11.64 -3.88 -35.92
C VAL A 417 -11.63 -5.39 -35.74
N PRO A 418 -11.03 -6.15 -36.67
CA PRO A 418 -10.77 -7.57 -36.50
C PRO A 418 -9.88 -7.85 -35.27
N LEU A 419 -10.14 -8.95 -34.56
CA LEU A 419 -9.38 -9.38 -33.39
C LEU A 419 -8.11 -10.16 -33.73
N THR A 420 -8.04 -10.74 -34.94
CA THR A 420 -6.87 -11.49 -35.42
C THR A 420 -6.56 -11.18 -36.88
N GLU A 421 -5.29 -11.32 -37.26
CA GLU A 421 -4.87 -11.25 -38.66
C GLU A 421 -5.54 -12.40 -39.42
N ASN A 422 -6.30 -12.08 -40.48
CA ASN A 422 -7.09 -12.99 -41.33
C ASN A 422 -8.51 -13.36 -40.85
N GLN A 423 -9.07 -12.68 -39.85
CA GLN A 423 -10.47 -12.87 -39.48
C GLN A 423 -11.42 -12.44 -40.62
N GLN A 424 -12.21 -13.38 -41.15
CA GLN A 424 -13.21 -13.13 -42.20
C GLN A 424 -14.65 -13.04 -41.68
N VAL A 425 -14.88 -13.48 -40.44
CA VAL A 425 -16.20 -13.50 -39.81
C VAL A 425 -16.37 -12.32 -38.85
N PRO A 426 -17.61 -11.89 -38.53
CA PRO A 426 -17.84 -10.86 -37.51
C PRO A 426 -17.27 -11.25 -36.14
N ASN A 427 -16.88 -10.26 -35.33
CA ASN A 427 -16.29 -10.45 -34.01
C ASN A 427 -17.13 -11.36 -33.09
N ASP A 428 -18.45 -11.21 -33.09
CA ASP A 428 -19.38 -12.04 -32.31
C ASP A 428 -19.26 -13.54 -32.65
N LEU A 429 -19.30 -13.88 -33.95
CA LEU A 429 -19.17 -15.27 -34.40
C LEU A 429 -17.77 -15.82 -34.14
N PHE A 430 -16.74 -14.98 -34.34
CA PHE A 430 -15.36 -15.36 -34.07
C PHE A 430 -15.15 -15.75 -32.61
N VAL A 431 -15.57 -14.90 -31.67
CA VAL A 431 -15.38 -15.11 -30.24
C VAL A 431 -16.18 -16.32 -29.75
N LYS A 432 -17.43 -16.51 -30.20
CA LYS A 432 -18.22 -17.70 -29.85
C LYS A 432 -17.54 -18.99 -30.29
N LYS A 433 -16.99 -19.00 -31.51
CA LYS A 433 -16.25 -20.16 -32.03
C LYS A 433 -14.95 -20.38 -31.25
N HIS A 434 -14.19 -19.32 -30.98
CA HIS A 434 -12.93 -19.39 -30.24
C HIS A 434 -13.10 -19.96 -28.83
N ILE A 435 -14.13 -19.52 -28.09
CA ILE A 435 -14.47 -20.05 -26.76
C ILE A 435 -14.85 -21.54 -26.85
N HIS A 436 -15.61 -21.93 -27.88
CA HIS A 436 -15.98 -23.33 -28.10
C HIS A 436 -14.75 -24.19 -28.36
N ASP A 437 -13.87 -23.76 -29.27
CA ASP A 437 -12.67 -24.49 -29.67
C ASP A 437 -11.69 -24.65 -28.48
N ILE A 438 -11.46 -23.61 -27.67
CA ILE A 438 -10.59 -23.70 -26.49
C ILE A 438 -11.15 -24.67 -25.43
N LEU A 439 -12.44 -24.57 -25.13
CA LEU A 439 -13.05 -25.41 -24.09
C LEU A 439 -13.17 -26.87 -24.53
N ILE A 440 -13.42 -27.15 -25.81
CA ILE A 440 -13.48 -28.54 -26.30
C ILE A 440 -12.08 -29.18 -26.34
N GLU A 441 -11.04 -28.42 -26.70
CA GLU A 441 -9.65 -28.88 -26.67
C GLU A 441 -9.15 -29.12 -25.24
N SER A 442 -9.55 -28.27 -24.30
CA SER A 442 -9.15 -28.40 -22.89
C SER A 442 -9.88 -29.55 -22.18
N PHE A 443 -11.11 -29.87 -22.60
CA PHE A 443 -11.98 -30.86 -21.94
C PHE A 443 -12.61 -31.80 -22.96
N ASN A 444 -11.85 -32.81 -23.39
CA ASN A 444 -12.26 -33.80 -24.40
C ASN A 444 -13.57 -34.56 -24.10
N ASN A 445 -14.01 -34.59 -22.84
CA ASN A 445 -15.23 -35.28 -22.40
C ASN A 445 -16.50 -34.42 -22.51
N LEU A 446 -16.37 -33.11 -22.81
CA LEU A 446 -17.52 -32.22 -22.95
C LEU A 446 -18.31 -32.52 -24.23
N ASN A 447 -19.64 -32.52 -24.13
CA ASN A 447 -20.50 -32.63 -25.29
C ASN A 447 -20.49 -31.31 -26.08
N SER A 448 -20.07 -31.36 -27.35
CA SER A 448 -19.99 -30.19 -28.24
C SER A 448 -21.32 -29.46 -28.43
N GLN A 449 -22.46 -30.18 -28.48
CA GLN A 449 -23.79 -29.55 -28.58
C GLN A 449 -24.18 -28.82 -27.29
N TYR A 450 -23.87 -29.41 -26.14
CA TYR A 450 -24.08 -28.75 -24.83
C TYR A 450 -23.27 -27.46 -24.75
N LEU A 451 -21.99 -27.51 -25.14
CA LEU A 451 -21.10 -26.35 -25.11
C LEU A 451 -21.58 -25.22 -26.03
N GLN A 452 -22.06 -25.55 -27.24
CA GLN A 452 -22.67 -24.56 -28.14
C GLN A 452 -23.91 -23.89 -27.50
N GLN A 453 -24.80 -24.68 -26.90
CA GLN A 453 -25.99 -24.15 -26.25
C GLN A 453 -25.64 -23.28 -25.03
N PHE A 454 -24.63 -23.68 -24.25
CA PHE A 454 -24.10 -22.89 -23.14
C PHE A 454 -23.60 -21.52 -23.62
N ILE A 455 -22.76 -21.47 -24.66
CA ILE A 455 -22.22 -20.21 -25.19
C ILE A 455 -23.35 -19.31 -25.70
N ILE A 456 -24.34 -19.85 -26.41
CA ILE A 456 -25.51 -19.08 -26.86
C ILE A 456 -26.28 -18.50 -25.67
N THR A 457 -26.50 -19.30 -24.63
CA THR A 457 -27.21 -18.90 -23.41
C THR A 457 -26.44 -17.82 -22.65
N LEU A 458 -25.12 -17.97 -22.55
CA LEU A 458 -24.22 -17.02 -21.91
C LEU A 458 -24.30 -15.63 -22.55
N PHE A 459 -24.26 -15.57 -23.89
CA PHE A 459 -24.47 -14.30 -24.62
C PHE A 459 -25.91 -13.76 -24.47
N GLY A 460 -26.90 -14.63 -24.28
CA GLY A 460 -28.28 -14.21 -23.99
C GLY A 460 -28.42 -13.47 -22.66
N TYR A 461 -27.59 -13.78 -21.67
CA TYR A 461 -27.57 -13.12 -20.35
C TYR A 461 -26.64 -11.90 -20.28
N ILE A 462 -26.11 -11.40 -21.40
CA ILE A 462 -25.09 -10.33 -21.37
C ILE A 462 -25.58 -9.02 -20.71
N HIS A 463 -26.88 -8.76 -20.70
CA HIS A 463 -27.47 -7.59 -20.03
C HIS A 463 -27.95 -7.88 -18.59
N GLN A 464 -27.82 -9.12 -18.13
CA GLN A 464 -28.30 -9.60 -16.83
C GLN A 464 -27.12 -10.18 -16.05
N GLU A 465 -26.30 -9.32 -15.46
CA GLU A 465 -25.04 -9.69 -14.79
C GLU A 465 -25.22 -10.85 -13.80
N LYS A 466 -26.29 -10.82 -12.98
CA LYS A 466 -26.58 -11.90 -12.03
C LYS A 466 -26.81 -13.25 -12.71
N GLU A 467 -27.62 -13.29 -13.77
CA GLU A 467 -27.91 -14.54 -14.49
C GLU A 467 -26.70 -15.01 -15.30
N PHE A 468 -25.90 -14.08 -15.82
CA PHE A 468 -24.63 -14.38 -16.46
C PHE A 468 -23.66 -15.07 -15.48
N THR A 469 -23.48 -14.51 -14.29
CA THR A 469 -22.63 -15.10 -13.25
C THR A 469 -23.16 -16.45 -12.79
N ASN A 470 -24.47 -16.62 -12.65
CA ASN A 470 -25.08 -17.91 -12.32
C ASN A 470 -24.83 -18.95 -13.41
N CYS A 471 -25.01 -18.58 -14.68
CA CYS A 471 -24.75 -19.47 -15.82
C CYS A 471 -23.30 -19.96 -15.86
N LEU A 472 -22.33 -19.07 -15.59
CA LEU A 472 -20.93 -19.45 -15.44
C LEU A 472 -20.71 -20.40 -14.25
N ARG A 473 -21.32 -20.10 -13.09
CA ARG A 473 -21.22 -20.96 -11.91
C ARG A 473 -21.72 -22.38 -12.19
N ASP A 474 -22.90 -22.51 -12.80
CA ASP A 474 -23.51 -23.80 -13.13
C ASP A 474 -22.66 -24.58 -14.14
N PHE A 475 -22.03 -23.88 -15.09
CA PHE A 475 -21.10 -24.49 -16.02
C PHE A 475 -19.85 -25.06 -15.32
N LEU A 476 -19.25 -24.33 -14.37
CA LEU A 476 -18.11 -24.85 -13.60
C LEU A 476 -18.48 -26.08 -12.78
N VAL A 477 -19.65 -26.07 -12.13
CA VAL A 477 -20.13 -27.23 -11.37
C VAL A 477 -20.28 -28.43 -12.30
N THR A 478 -20.95 -28.24 -13.44
CA THR A 478 -21.11 -29.28 -14.46
C THR A 478 -19.75 -29.80 -14.94
N LEU A 479 -18.81 -28.91 -15.21
CA LEU A 479 -17.46 -29.26 -15.70
C LEU A 479 -16.70 -30.12 -14.69
N ARG A 480 -16.81 -29.84 -13.38
CA ARG A 480 -16.21 -30.65 -12.32
C ARG A 480 -16.86 -32.03 -12.17
N GLU A 481 -18.18 -32.11 -12.33
CA GLU A 481 -18.89 -33.39 -12.36
C GLU A 481 -18.38 -34.29 -13.50
N TYR A 482 -18.09 -33.71 -14.66
CA TYR A 482 -17.47 -34.43 -15.79
C TYR A 482 -16.02 -34.88 -15.52
N GLN A 483 -15.30 -34.20 -14.64
CA GLN A 483 -13.92 -34.55 -14.25
C GLN A 483 -13.85 -35.57 -13.09
N GLY A 484 -14.98 -35.84 -12.42
CA GLY A 484 -15.04 -36.78 -11.30
C GLY A 484 -14.41 -36.25 -10.01
N GLU A 485 -14.26 -34.93 -9.87
CA GLU A 485 -13.71 -34.27 -8.69
C GLU A 485 -14.80 -34.06 -7.62
N GLU A 486 -14.44 -34.18 -6.33
CA GLU A 486 -15.34 -33.77 -5.24
C GLU A 486 -15.59 -32.26 -5.33
N VAL A 487 -16.86 -31.88 -5.51
CA VAL A 487 -17.23 -30.47 -5.72
C VAL A 487 -17.23 -29.71 -4.39
N ASP A 488 -16.06 -29.27 -3.93
CA ASP A 488 -16.02 -28.21 -2.92
C ASP A 488 -16.44 -26.88 -3.59
N THR A 489 -17.70 -26.51 -3.36
CA THR A 489 -18.30 -25.26 -3.87
C THR A 489 -18.12 -24.09 -2.90
N SER A 490 -17.52 -24.29 -1.73
CA SER A 490 -17.53 -23.29 -0.65
C SER A 490 -16.88 -21.96 -1.07
N ASP A 491 -15.82 -22.01 -1.87
CA ASP A 491 -15.13 -20.82 -2.38
C ASP A 491 -15.95 -20.04 -3.43
N LEU A 492 -16.84 -20.70 -4.17
CA LEU A 492 -17.74 -20.05 -5.13
C LEU A 492 -18.83 -19.19 -4.44
N PHE A 493 -19.09 -19.45 -3.15
CA PHE A 493 -20.07 -18.75 -2.32
C PHE A 493 -19.43 -17.84 -1.25
N PHE A 494 -18.11 -17.62 -1.33
CA PHE A 494 -17.35 -16.84 -0.33
C PHE A 494 -17.93 -15.44 -0.08
N GLU A 495 -18.47 -14.78 -1.11
CA GLU A 495 -19.08 -13.44 -0.99
C GLU A 495 -20.39 -13.45 -0.20
N GLU A 496 -21.23 -14.49 -0.33
CA GLU A 496 -22.45 -14.60 0.47
C GLU A 496 -22.13 -14.78 1.95
N LYS A 497 -21.01 -15.45 2.24
CA LYS A 497 -20.48 -15.56 3.60
C LYS A 497 -19.99 -14.20 4.12
N GLN A 498 -19.23 -13.45 3.32
CA GLN A 498 -18.79 -12.10 3.71
C GLN A 498 -19.96 -11.14 3.96
N ARG A 499 -21.00 -11.18 3.12
CA ARG A 499 -22.20 -10.36 3.30
C ARG A 499 -22.88 -10.67 4.63
N LYS A 500 -23.05 -11.95 4.96
CA LYS A 500 -23.60 -12.38 6.27
C LYS A 500 -22.73 -11.95 7.44
N GLU A 501 -21.41 -11.98 7.31
CA GLU A 501 -20.49 -11.48 8.34
C GLU A 501 -20.59 -9.96 8.53
N LEU A 502 -20.78 -9.20 7.44
CA LEU A 502 -21.01 -7.76 7.50
C LEU A 502 -22.32 -7.43 8.20
N GLU A 503 -23.41 -8.11 7.82
CA GLU A 503 -24.72 -8.00 8.48
C GLU A 503 -24.62 -8.33 9.98
N GLN A 504 -23.89 -9.37 10.35
CA GLN A 504 -23.64 -9.70 11.77
C GLN A 504 -22.85 -8.61 12.50
N ARG A 505 -21.89 -7.96 11.84
CA ARG A 505 -21.16 -6.81 12.42
C ARG A 505 -22.09 -5.62 12.61
N GLU A 506 -22.96 -5.31 11.65
CA GLU A 506 -23.96 -4.25 11.78
C GLU A 506 -24.90 -4.48 12.96
N ILE A 507 -25.35 -5.74 13.16
CA ILE A 507 -26.16 -6.11 14.33
C ILE A 507 -25.40 -5.90 15.64
N ARG A 508 -24.10 -6.23 15.70
CA ARG A 508 -23.27 -6.00 16.89
C ARG A 508 -23.03 -4.51 17.16
N ALA A 509 -22.84 -3.71 16.10
CA ALA A 509 -22.66 -2.27 16.20
C ALA A 509 -23.91 -1.56 16.74
N ALA A 510 -25.10 -2.13 16.54
CA ALA A 510 -26.35 -1.60 17.08
C ALA A 510 -26.47 -1.71 18.62
N VAL A 511 -25.65 -2.53 19.28
CA VAL A 511 -25.69 -2.70 20.74
C VAL A 511 -24.49 -2.02 21.41
N PRO A 512 -24.70 -0.95 22.19
CA PRO A 512 -23.61 -0.25 22.87
C PRO A 512 -22.80 -1.19 23.78
N GLY A 513 -21.46 -1.18 23.61
CA GLY A 513 -20.52 -1.94 24.44
C GLY A 513 -20.19 -3.36 23.95
N LEU A 514 -20.86 -3.86 22.89
CA LEU A 514 -20.52 -5.15 22.26
C LEU A 514 -19.40 -5.03 21.23
N ASP A 515 -19.22 -3.85 20.64
CA ASP A 515 -18.11 -3.55 19.76
C ASP A 515 -17.07 -2.69 20.48
N SER A 516 -15.83 -3.19 20.62
CA SER A 516 -14.74 -2.47 21.29
C SER A 516 -14.28 -1.23 20.51
N VAL A 517 -14.71 -1.10 19.26
CA VAL A 517 -14.34 -0.04 18.32
C VAL A 517 -15.40 1.07 18.22
N VAL A 518 -16.69 0.75 18.45
CA VAL A 518 -17.84 1.66 18.25
C VAL A 518 -18.36 2.24 19.58
N VAL A 519 -17.45 2.75 20.40
CA VAL A 519 -17.82 3.70 21.45
C VAL A 519 -17.17 5.03 21.07
N ASN A 520 -17.98 5.96 20.56
CA ASN A 520 -17.82 7.44 20.61
C ASN A 520 -18.06 8.18 19.28
N GLU A 521 -19.23 8.04 18.65
CA GLU A 521 -19.84 9.16 17.93
C GLU A 521 -21.34 9.19 18.22
N PHE A 522 -21.71 9.83 19.33
CA PHE A 522 -23.04 10.41 19.49
C PHE A 522 -22.88 11.92 19.63
N ALA A 523 -23.82 12.64 19.03
CA ALA A 523 -23.89 14.07 18.78
C ALA A 523 -23.45 14.98 19.93
N PRO A 524 -22.96 16.21 19.63
CA PRO A 524 -22.69 17.21 20.66
C PRO A 524 -23.96 17.45 21.49
N SER A 525 -23.83 17.31 22.81
CA SER A 525 -24.83 17.78 23.75
C SER A 525 -25.03 19.28 23.56
N GLN A 526 -26.28 19.71 23.39
CA GLN A 526 -26.70 21.10 23.19
C GLN A 526 -26.53 22.00 24.43
N ASP A 527 -25.54 21.76 25.29
CA ASP A 527 -25.39 22.49 26.57
C ASP A 527 -24.10 23.33 26.68
N ASP A 528 -23.36 23.55 25.58
CA ASP A 528 -22.17 24.43 25.57
C ASP A 528 -22.48 25.84 25.02
N ASP A 529 -23.66 26.37 25.33
CA ASP A 529 -24.05 27.77 25.08
C ASP A 529 -24.47 28.47 26.39
N VAL A 530 -23.63 28.45 27.43
CA VAL A 530 -23.72 29.45 28.51
C VAL A 530 -22.32 29.76 29.12
N VAL A 531 -21.92 31.02 28.92
CA VAL A 531 -20.77 31.82 29.46
C VAL A 531 -19.46 31.79 28.69
#